data_AF-A0A2E7VMY8-F1
#
_entry.id   AF-A0A2E7VMY8-F1
#
_cell.length_a   1.000
_cell.length_b   1.000
_cell.length_c   1.000
_cell.angle_alpha   90.00
_cell.angle_beta   90.00
_cell.angle_gamma   90.00
#
_symmetry.space_group_name_H-M   'P 1'
#
loop_
_entity.id
_entity.type
_entity.pdbx_description
1 polymer ?
#
loop_
_entity_poly.entity_id
_entity_poly.type
_entity_poly.pdbx_seq_one_letter_code
_entity_poly.pdbx_strand_id
1 'polypeptide(L)' 'MSFRVCIACYGIRVYPYMGFMVGQQFECQDCQERMVIPLEFDNEADYRAFRAEMLADEADGEE' A
#
# COMPACT_ATOMS: atom_id res chain seq x y z
N MET A 1 -1.11 7.61 -14.82
CA MET A 1 0.10 6.83 -14.52
C MET A 1 -0.28 6.00 -13.33
N SER A 2 -0.37 4.67 -13.48
CA SER A 2 -0.72 3.83 -12.35
C SER A 2 0.46 3.71 -11.38
N PHE A 3 0.18 3.78 -10.08
CA PHE A 3 1.18 3.63 -9.03
C PHE A 3 0.71 2.60 -8.00
N ARG A 4 1.68 2.03 -7.29
CA ARG A 4 1.45 0.93 -6.35
C ARG A 4 1.55 1.43 -4.92
N VAL A 5 0.69 0.90 -4.07
CA VAL A 5 0.52 1.29 -2.69
C VAL A 5 0.58 0.05 -1.81
N CYS A 6 1.19 0.20 -0.65
CA CYS A 6 1.30 -0.85 0.35
C CYS A 6 -0.07 -1.19 0.94
N ILE A 7 -0.40 -2.48 1.03
CA ILE A 7 -1.65 -2.95 1.66
C ILE A 7 -1.71 -2.71 3.17
N ALA A 8 -0.55 -2.65 3.84
CA ALA A 8 -0.48 -2.53 5.29
C ALA A 8 -0.44 -1.07 5.78
N CYS A 9 0.49 -0.24 5.28
CA CYS A 9 0.63 1.15 5.71
C CYS A 9 0.11 2.20 4.73
N TYR A 10 -0.46 1.78 3.59
CA TYR A 10 -0.95 2.66 2.53
C TYR A 10 0.10 3.65 1.99
N GLY A 11 1.39 3.31 2.14
CA GLY A 11 2.52 4.07 1.62
C GLY A 11 2.72 3.85 0.12
N ILE A 12 3.11 4.91 -0.60
CA ILE A 12 3.34 4.90 -2.06
C ILE A 12 4.70 4.32 -2.46
N ARG A 13 5.61 4.15 -1.49
CA ARG A 13 6.99 3.71 -1.71
C ARG A 13 7.09 2.18 -1.69
N VAL A 14 6.56 1.56 -2.74
CA VAL A 14 6.57 0.11 -2.93
C VAL A 14 7.49 -0.27 -4.09
N TYR A 15 8.42 -1.19 -3.85
CA TYR A 15 9.40 -1.63 -4.84
C TYR A 15 9.36 -3.14 -5.04
N PRO A 16 9.75 -3.66 -6.23
CA PRO A 16 9.88 -5.09 -6.43
C PRO A 16 10.94 -5.67 -5.49
N TYR A 17 10.57 -6.74 -4.78
CA TYR A 17 11.47 -7.47 -3.91
C TYR A 17 12.34 -8.40 -4.75
N MET A 18 13.65 -8.12 -4.82
CA MET A 18 14.64 -8.84 -5.63
C MET A 18 15.24 -10.05 -4.89
N GLY A 19 14.43 -10.77 -4.11
CA GLY A 19 14.88 -11.93 -3.36
C GLY A 19 14.99 -13.20 -4.21
N PHE A 20 15.70 -14.20 -3.67
CA PHE A 20 15.87 -15.53 -4.30
C PHE A 20 14.58 -16.38 -4.36
N MET A 21 13.48 -15.93 -3.73
CA MET A 21 12.20 -16.64 -3.75
C MET A 21 11.46 -16.37 -5.07
N VAL A 22 11.00 -17.44 -5.72
CA VAL A 22 10.34 -17.39 -7.03
C VAL A 22 8.95 -16.72 -6.89
N GLY A 23 8.82 -15.49 -7.37
CA GLY A 23 7.56 -14.74 -7.41
C GLY A 23 7.79 -13.24 -7.48
N GLN A 24 6.94 -12.51 -8.21
CA GLN A 24 6.96 -11.04 -8.16
C GLN A 24 6.39 -10.60 -6.82
N GLN A 25 7.28 -10.45 -5.84
CA GLN A 25 6.95 -9.87 -4.54
C GLN A 25 7.29 -8.39 -4.56
N PHE A 26 6.63 -7.64 -3.69
CA PHE A 26 6.85 -6.22 -3.48
C PHE A 26 7.15 -5.98 -2.02
N GLU A 27 8.05 -5.04 -1.75
CA GLU A 27 8.40 -4.62 -0.41
C GLU A 27 8.12 -3.13 -0.24
N CYS A 28 7.44 -2.79 0.86
CA CYS A 28 7.22 -1.40 1.23
C CYS A 28 8.43 -0.85 2.00
N GLN A 29 8.97 0.29 1.58
CA GLN A 29 10.10 0.92 2.28
C GLN A 29 9.71 1.59 3.61
N ASP A 30 8.42 1.90 3.79
CA ASP A 30 7.94 2.57 5.01
C ASP A 30 7.73 1.58 6.17
N CYS A 31 7.09 0.43 5.90
CA CYS A 31 6.78 -0.57 6.94
C CYS A 31 7.53 -1.90 6.81
N GLN A 32 8.37 -2.06 5.77
CA GLN A 32 9.11 -3.29 5.45
C GLN A 32 8.23 -4.52 5.23
N GLU A 33 6.92 -4.32 5.00
CA GLU A 33 6.00 -5.42 4.71
C GLU A 33 6.25 -5.99 3.32
N ARG A 34 6.28 -7.32 3.23
CA ARG A 34 6.42 -8.06 1.97
C ARG A 34 5.05 -8.53 1.49
N MET A 35 4.64 -8.07 0.33
CA MET A 35 3.33 -8.37 -0.25
C MET A 35 3.46 -8.93 -1.67
N VAL A 36 2.58 -9.85 -2.04
CA VAL A 36 2.52 -10.41 -3.40
C VAL A 36 1.63 -9.56 -4.30
N ILE A 37 0.60 -8.92 -3.73
CA ILE A 37 -0.38 -8.13 -4.47
C ILE A 37 -0.44 -6.73 -3.83
N PRO A 38 0.23 -5.72 -4.43
CA PRO A 38 0.09 -4.34 -4.01
C PRO A 38 -1.23 -3.75 -4.53
N LEU A 39 -1.75 -2.73 -3.85
CA LEU A 39 -2.88 -1.96 -4.35
C LEU A 39 -2.39 -1.08 -5.51
N GLU A 40 -3.07 -1.14 -6.65
CA GLU A 40 -2.73 -0.31 -7.80
C GLU A 40 -3.82 0.76 -7.98
N PHE A 41 -3.40 2.01 -8.08
CA PHE A 41 -4.28 3.15 -8.32
C PHE A 41 -3.86 3.88 -9.58
N ASP A 42 -4.85 4.22 -10.43
CA ASP A 42 -4.61 4.97 -11.66
C ASP A 42 -4.51 6.49 -11.44
N ASN A 43 -5.19 6.99 -10.40
CA ASN A 43 -5.32 8.40 -10.08
C ASN A 43 -4.99 8.70 -8.61
N GLU A 44 -4.40 9.87 -8.36
CA GLU A 44 -4.12 10.35 -7.01
C GLU A 44 -5.40 10.66 -6.22
N ALA A 45 -6.48 11.06 -6.91
CA ALA A 45 -7.77 11.34 -6.29
C ALA A 45 -8.38 10.09 -5.63
N ASP A 46 -8.38 8.96 -6.33
CA ASP A 46 -8.83 7.66 -5.80
C ASP A 46 -7.99 7.21 -4.61
N TYR A 47 -6.65 7.35 -4.69
CA TYR A 47 -5.77 7.05 -3.56
C TYR A 47 -6.05 7.91 -2.33
N ARG A 48 -6.25 9.22 -2.51
CA ARG A 48 -6.55 10.13 -1.40
C ARG A 48 -7.91 9.83 -0.77
N ALA A 49 -8.93 9.51 -1.57
CA ALA A 49 -10.24 9.10 -1.08
C ALA A 49 -10.13 7.81 -0.26
N PHE A 50 -9.50 6.77 -0.82
CA PHE A 50 -9.26 5.50 -0.14
C PHE A 50 -8.48 5.68 1.17
N ARG A 51 -7.41 6.49 1.16
CA ARG A 51 -6.62 6.77 2.36
C ARG A 51 -7.43 7.51 3.41
N ALA A 52 -8.29 8.45 3.01
CA ALA A 52 -9.16 9.17 3.93
C ALA A 52 -10.20 8.24 4.56
N GLU A 53 -10.81 7.34 3.79
CA GLU A 53 -11.77 6.36 4.30
C GLU A 53 -11.12 5.36 5.27
N MET A 54 -9.95 4.82 4.91
CA MET A 54 -9.25 3.82 5.74
C MET A 54 -8.68 4.41 7.05
N LEU A 55 -8.22 5.66 7.05
CA LEU A 55 -7.76 6.34 8.28
C LEU A 55 -8.92 6.94 9.09
N ALA A 56 -10.07 7.21 8.47
CA ALA A 56 -11.25 7.69 9.20
C ALA A 56 -11.88 6.57 10.05
N ASP A 57 -11.80 5.31 9.61
CA ASP A 57 -12.27 4.15 10.37
C ASP A 57 -11.45 3.90 11.65
N GLU A 58 -10.16 4.29 11.68
CA GLU A 58 -9.32 4.23 12.90
C GLU A 58 -9.69 5.28 13.96
N ALA A 59 -10.49 6.30 13.62
CA ALA A 59 -10.86 7.38 14.54
C ALA A 59 -12.14 7.12 15.35
N ASP A 60 -12.91 6.08 15.01
CA ASP A 60 -14.17 5.71 15.71
C ASP A 60 -13.95 4.59 16.75
N GLY A 61 -12.69 4.29 17.09
CA GLY A 61 -12.31 3.26 18.08
C GLY A 61 -12.14 3.75 19.52
N GLU A 62 -12.52 4.99 19.84
CA GLU A 62 -12.52 5.53 21.20
C GLU A 62 -13.95 5.86 21.67
N GLU A 63 -14.68 4.83 22.13
CA GLU A 63 -15.73 4.94 23.15
C GLU A 63 -15.59 3.85 24.21
#